data_AF-A0A2E5YG32-F1
#
_entry.id   AF-A0A2E5YG32-F1
#
_cell.length_a   1.000
_cell.length_b   1.000
_cell.length_c   1.000
_cell.angle_alpha   90.00
_cell.angle_beta   90.00
_cell.angle_gamma   90.00
#
_symmetry.space_group_name_H-M   'P 1'
#
loop_
_entity.id
_entity.type
_entity.pdbx_description
1 polymer ?
#
loop_
_entity_poly.entity_id
_entity_poly.type
_entity_poly.pdbx_seq_one_letter_code
_entity_poly.pdbx_strand_id
1 'polypeptide(L)'
;MSKMIKIDWRPDARTLRQFGFIALFGFSCLAAIAWVEVLVFSGGWLGESRPIVAGAFVLLAGISTLFSLVAPRANLPIYVGLTILAYPIGFVLSYLIMGLLFFGMITPLGLVFRLIGKDPLNRCFESDRQSYWSDPRPRRGKESYFRQF
;
A
#
# COMPACT_ATOMS: atom_id res chain seq x y z
N MET A 1 -18.16 6.22 9.05
CA MET A 1 -16.81 5.78 9.47
C MET A 1 -16.21 4.96 8.33
N SER A 2 -15.16 5.47 7.69
CA SER A 2 -14.61 4.92 6.44
C SER A 2 -14.04 3.51 6.63
N LYS A 3 -14.63 2.52 5.96
CA LYS A 3 -14.17 1.11 5.89
C LYS A 3 -12.98 0.98 4.93
N MET A 4 -11.87 1.65 5.17
CA MET A 4 -10.73 1.57 4.23
C MET A 4 -9.87 0.32 4.43
N ILE A 5 -9.78 -0.22 5.65
CA ILE A 5 -9.03 -1.46 5.92
C ILE A 5 -9.80 -2.25 6.99
N LYS A 6 -10.32 -3.43 6.63
CA LYS A 6 -10.91 -4.36 7.60
C LYS A 6 -9.82 -5.31 8.08
N ILE A 7 -9.53 -5.27 9.38
CA ILE A 7 -8.67 -6.27 10.02
C ILE A 7 -9.48 -7.56 10.12
N ASP A 8 -9.00 -8.63 9.50
CA ASP A 8 -9.60 -9.96 9.63
C ASP A 8 -9.19 -10.60 10.95
N TRP A 9 -10.07 -10.52 11.95
CA TRP A 9 -9.85 -11.06 13.30
C TRP A 9 -9.94 -12.58 13.39
N ARG A 10 -10.52 -13.22 12.36
CA ARG A 10 -10.69 -14.68 12.25
C ARG A 10 -10.32 -15.14 10.84
N PRO A 11 -9.02 -15.05 10.47
CA PRO A 11 -8.55 -15.48 9.16
C PRO A 11 -8.74 -16.99 9.00
N ASP A 12 -8.95 -17.41 7.76
CA ASP A 12 -9.03 -18.83 7.41
C ASP A 12 -7.69 -19.54 7.66
N ALA A 13 -7.74 -20.86 7.86
CA ALA A 13 -6.54 -21.68 8.13
C ALA A 13 -5.52 -21.63 6.98
N ARG A 14 -5.95 -21.30 5.76
CA ARG A 14 -5.06 -21.07 4.61
C ARG A 14 -4.28 -19.76 4.74
N THR A 15 -4.94 -18.68 5.17
CA THR A 15 -4.33 -17.36 5.35
C THR A 15 -3.29 -17.39 6.47
N LEU A 16 -3.57 -18.09 7.57
CA LEU A 16 -2.59 -18.29 8.66
C LEU A 16 -1.35 -19.06 8.19
N ARG A 17 -1.54 -20.04 7.29
CA ARG A 17 -0.42 -20.78 6.69
C ARG A 17 0.43 -19.91 5.76
N GLN A 18 -0.21 -19.12 4.90
CA GLN A 18 0.47 -18.17 4.03
C GLN A 18 1.25 -17.13 4.82
N PHE A 19 0.67 -16.62 5.92
CA PHE A 19 1.35 -15.70 6.81
C PHE A 19 2.66 -16.29 7.37
N GLY A 20 2.69 -17.57 7.75
CA GLY A 20 3.93 -18.21 8.20
C GLY A 20 5.04 -18.21 7.14
N PHE A 21 4.72 -18.46 5.87
CA PHE A 21 5.69 -18.39 4.78
C PHE A 21 6.15 -16.95 4.48
N ILE A 22 5.22 -15.99 4.51
CA ILE A 22 5.54 -14.56 4.34
C ILE A 22 6.41 -14.07 5.50
N ALA A 23 6.10 -14.49 6.73
CA ALA A 23 6.87 -14.18 7.93
C ALA A 23 8.26 -14.81 7.88
N LEU A 24 8.39 -16.05 7.39
CA LEU A 24 9.69 -16.69 7.17
C LEU A 24 10.54 -15.81 6.24
N PHE A 25 10.02 -15.46 5.06
CA PHE A 25 10.77 -14.64 4.10
C PHE A 25 11.08 -13.25 4.66
N GLY A 26 10.10 -12.58 5.28
CA GLY A 26 10.24 -11.25 5.86
C GLY A 26 11.26 -11.21 6.99
N PHE A 27 11.15 -12.10 7.97
CA PHE A 27 12.09 -12.17 9.10
C PHE A 27 13.47 -12.67 8.69
N SER A 28 13.58 -13.61 7.74
CA SER A 28 14.87 -14.01 7.19
C SER A 28 15.55 -12.89 6.41
N CYS A 29 14.81 -12.08 5.66
CA CYS A 29 15.35 -10.92 4.97
C CYS A 29 15.81 -9.85 5.97
N LEU A 30 15.03 -9.57 7.02
CA LEU A 30 15.43 -8.68 8.11
C LEU A 30 16.68 -9.19 8.85
N ALA A 31 16.77 -10.50 9.10
CA ALA A 31 17.95 -11.11 9.70
C ALA A 31 19.20 -10.98 8.79
N ALA A 32 19.03 -11.16 7.47
CA ALA A 32 20.12 -10.96 6.51
C ALA A 32 20.55 -9.48 6.44
N ILE A 33 19.61 -8.53 6.45
CA ILE A 33 19.92 -7.10 6.48
C ILE A 33 20.67 -6.72 7.76
N ALA A 34 20.26 -7.25 8.91
CA ALA A 34 20.95 -7.07 10.18
C ALA A 34 22.35 -7.71 10.18
N TRP A 35 22.52 -8.84 9.48
CA TRP A 35 23.80 -9.54 9.36
C TRP A 35 24.79 -8.81 8.45
N VAL A 36 24.32 -8.19 7.36
CA VAL A 36 25.16 -7.47 6.37
C VAL A 36 25.47 -6.03 6.83
N GLU A 37 25.08 -5.65 8.06
CA GLU A 37 25.32 -4.32 8.66
C GLU A 37 24.75 -3.14 7.86
N VAL A 38 23.71 -3.39 7.04
CA VAL A 38 23.08 -2.36 6.23
C VAL A 38 22.13 -1.51 7.11
N LEU A 39 22.18 -0.19 6.95
CA LEU A 39 21.36 0.83 7.64
C LEU A 39 21.73 1.12 9.11
N VAL A 40 21.09 0.44 10.08
CA VAL A 40 21.13 0.84 11.52
C VAL A 40 22.39 0.33 12.23
N PHE A 41 23.01 -0.73 11.71
CA PHE A 41 24.17 -1.38 12.33
C PHE A 41 25.54 -0.89 11.82
N SER A 42 25.55 -0.06 10.76
CA SER A 42 26.78 0.48 10.15
C SER A 42 27.40 1.67 10.91
N GLY A 43 26.67 2.28 11.86
CA GLY A 43 26.97 3.62 12.41
C GLY A 43 27.48 3.71 13.85
N GLY A 44 27.77 2.60 14.52
CA GLY A 44 28.33 2.61 15.90
C GLY A 44 27.29 2.55 17.02
N TRP A 45 27.72 1.97 18.16
CA TRP A 45 27.00 1.64 19.41
C TRP A 45 26.10 0.39 19.44
N LEU A 46 25.50 -0.07 18.32
CA LEU A 46 24.68 -1.31 18.30
C LEU A 46 25.36 -2.55 17.69
N GLY A 47 26.63 -2.44 17.26
CA GLY A 47 27.34 -3.51 16.56
C GLY A 47 27.56 -4.79 17.39
N GLU A 48 27.75 -4.69 18.70
CA GLU A 48 27.95 -5.87 19.56
C GLU A 48 26.68 -6.69 19.79
N SER A 49 25.50 -6.09 19.64
CA SER A 49 24.20 -6.79 19.78
C SER A 49 23.78 -7.51 18.49
N ARG A 50 24.58 -7.45 17.42
CA ARG A 50 24.33 -8.07 16.11
C ARG A 50 23.93 -9.54 16.17
N PRO A 51 24.66 -10.45 16.83
CA PRO A 51 24.31 -11.87 16.83
C PRO A 51 23.03 -12.14 17.64
N ILE A 52 22.77 -11.35 18.68
CA ILE A 52 21.58 -11.49 19.53
C ILE A 52 20.33 -11.09 18.74
N VAL A 53 20.37 -9.97 18.04
CA VAL A 53 19.25 -9.48 17.23
C VAL A 53 18.99 -10.39 16.02
N ALA A 54 20.04 -10.77 15.29
CA ALA A 54 19.90 -11.71 14.17
C ALA A 54 19.40 -13.08 14.64
N GLY A 55 19.92 -13.59 15.76
CA GLY A 55 19.47 -14.83 16.39
C GLY A 55 18.00 -14.77 16.80
N ALA A 56 17.56 -13.67 17.41
CA ALA A 56 16.16 -13.46 17.79
C ALA A 56 15.22 -13.46 16.58
N PHE A 57 15.59 -12.80 15.48
CA PHE A 57 14.79 -12.81 14.25
C PHE A 57 14.72 -14.18 13.59
N VAL A 58 15.81 -14.95 13.59
CA VAL A 58 15.82 -16.33 13.08
C VAL A 58 14.95 -17.24 13.97
N LEU A 59 15.01 -17.07 15.30
CA LEU A 59 14.17 -17.80 16.23
C LEU A 59 12.69 -17.48 16.03
N LEU A 60 12.34 -16.20 15.88
CA LEU A 60 10.98 -15.75 15.55
C LEU A 60 10.50 -16.30 14.21
N ALA A 61 11.37 -16.33 13.19
CA ALA A 61 11.07 -16.93 11.90
C ALA A 61 10.80 -18.44 12.02
N GLY A 62 11.64 -19.15 12.77
CA GLY A 62 11.50 -20.57 13.04
C GLY A 62 10.21 -20.89 13.81
N ILE A 63 9.92 -20.15 14.88
CA ILE A 63 8.71 -20.31 15.70
C ILE A 63 7.45 -20.02 14.88
N SER A 64 7.44 -18.93 14.11
CA SER A 64 6.31 -18.58 13.23
C SER A 64 6.07 -19.66 12.17
N THR A 65 7.13 -20.19 11.57
CA THR A 65 7.04 -21.24 10.54
C THR A 65 6.58 -22.58 11.14
N LEU A 66 7.11 -22.93 12.31
CA LEU A 66 6.73 -24.15 13.03
C LEU A 66 5.26 -24.10 13.47
N PHE A 67 4.80 -22.98 14.03
CA PHE A 67 3.39 -22.82 14.40
C PHE A 67 2.47 -22.78 13.17
N SER A 68 2.92 -22.21 12.06
CA SER A 68 2.19 -22.24 10.79
C SER A 68 1.97 -23.66 10.25
N LEU A 69 2.97 -24.54 10.39
CA LEU A 69 2.94 -25.92 9.90
C LEU A 69 2.19 -26.88 10.84
N VAL A 70 2.41 -26.78 12.15
CA VAL A 70 1.88 -27.74 13.14
C VAL A 70 0.48 -27.35 13.63
N ALA A 71 0.23 -26.06 13.89
CA ALA A 71 -1.02 -25.60 14.48
C ALA A 71 -1.34 -24.16 14.04
N PRO A 72 -1.93 -23.95 12.85
CA PRO A 72 -2.14 -22.62 12.28
C PRO A 72 -2.96 -21.69 13.20
N ARG A 73 -3.87 -22.26 14.01
CA ARG A 73 -4.68 -21.50 14.97
C ARG A 73 -3.86 -20.91 16.14
N ALA A 74 -2.72 -21.51 16.50
CA ALA A 74 -1.82 -20.97 17.51
C ALA A 74 -1.07 -19.72 17.02
N ASN A 75 -0.98 -19.50 15.70
CA ASN A 75 -0.35 -18.33 15.10
C ASN A 75 -1.28 -17.10 15.03
N LEU A 76 -2.56 -17.26 15.40
CA LEU A 76 -3.56 -16.20 15.39
C LEU A 76 -3.17 -14.95 16.21
N PRO A 77 -2.72 -15.03 17.48
CA PRO A 77 -2.35 -13.85 18.25
C PRO A 77 -1.18 -13.09 17.64
N ILE A 78 -0.19 -13.80 17.09
CA ILE A 78 0.98 -13.21 16.41
C ILE A 78 0.52 -12.48 15.15
N TYR A 79 -0.31 -13.13 14.32
CA TYR A 79 -0.89 -12.53 13.13
C TYR A 79 -1.65 -11.25 13.46
N VAL A 80 -2.54 -11.28 14.46
CA VAL A 80 -3.34 -10.11 14.86
C VAL A 80 -2.44 -9.00 15.40
N GLY A 81 -1.48 -9.31 16.28
CA GLY A 81 -0.57 -8.31 16.84
C GLY A 81 0.26 -7.61 15.77
N LEU A 82 0.86 -8.38 14.84
CA LEU A 82 1.60 -7.83 13.71
C LEU A 82 0.70 -7.04 12.74
N THR A 83 -0.52 -7.49 12.51
CA THR A 83 -1.47 -6.79 11.62
C THR A 83 -1.87 -5.44 12.20
N ILE A 84 -2.10 -5.36 13.52
CA ILE A 84 -2.38 -4.10 14.21
C ILE A 84 -1.17 -3.16 14.11
N LEU A 85 0.05 -3.67 14.29
CA LEU A 85 1.28 -2.88 14.20
C LEU A 85 1.53 -2.37 12.76
N ALA A 86 1.21 -3.19 11.76
CA ALA A 86 1.39 -2.85 10.34
C ALA A 86 0.29 -1.92 9.80
N TYR A 87 -0.87 -1.87 10.45
CA TYR A 87 -2.00 -1.02 10.04
C TYR A 87 -1.63 0.46 9.80
N PRO A 88 -0.99 1.18 10.73
CA PRO A 88 -0.64 2.58 10.52
C PRO A 88 0.35 2.77 9.36
N ILE A 89 1.25 1.80 9.14
CA ILE A 89 2.18 1.80 8.01
C ILE A 89 1.40 1.73 6.70
N GLY A 90 0.44 0.81 6.60
CA GLY A 90 -0.41 0.66 5.41
C GLY A 90 -1.27 1.91 5.15
N PHE A 91 -1.77 2.54 6.21
CA PHE A 91 -2.49 3.81 6.11
C PHE A 91 -1.59 4.90 5.51
N VAL A 92 -0.43 5.18 6.12
CA VAL A 92 0.51 6.20 5.63
C VAL A 92 0.94 5.92 4.20
N LEU A 93 1.27 4.65 3.90
CA LEU A 93 1.67 4.23 2.57
C LEU A 93 0.58 4.50 1.52
N SER A 94 -0.69 4.31 1.86
CA SER A 94 -1.81 4.60 0.97
C SER A 94 -1.87 6.09 0.58
N TYR A 95 -1.69 7.00 1.55
CA TYR A 95 -1.61 8.43 1.27
C TYR A 95 -0.34 8.79 0.50
N LEU A 96 0.78 8.13 0.81
CA LEU A 96 2.06 8.37 0.15
C LEU A 96 1.99 7.96 -1.32
N ILE A 97 1.45 6.79 -1.64
CA ILE A 97 1.21 6.33 -3.02
C ILE A 97 0.29 7.30 -3.74
N MET A 98 -0.82 7.71 -3.12
CA MET A 98 -1.75 8.63 -3.77
C MET A 98 -1.14 10.02 -3.99
N GLY A 99 -0.36 10.51 -3.02
CA GLY A 99 0.44 11.73 -3.16
C GLY A 99 1.49 11.60 -4.28
N LEU A 100 2.20 10.48 -4.35
CA LEU A 100 3.20 10.23 -5.39
C LEU A 100 2.57 10.16 -6.79
N LEU A 101 1.42 9.51 -6.94
CA LEU A 101 0.68 9.49 -8.20
C LEU A 101 0.22 10.90 -8.59
N PHE A 102 -0.34 11.63 -7.63
CA PHE A 102 -0.84 12.98 -7.90
C PHE A 102 0.29 13.96 -8.24
N PHE A 103 1.34 14.03 -7.43
CA PHE A 103 2.42 14.99 -7.61
C PHE A 103 3.51 14.52 -8.58
N GLY A 104 3.70 13.22 -8.72
CA GLY A 104 4.70 12.62 -9.60
C GLY A 104 4.20 12.31 -11.01
N MET A 105 2.89 12.11 -11.21
CA MET A 105 2.34 11.79 -12.53
C MET A 105 1.29 12.81 -13.00
N ILE A 106 0.25 13.07 -12.21
CA ILE A 106 -0.88 13.91 -12.64
C ILE A 106 -0.46 15.38 -12.73
N THR A 107 0.22 15.89 -11.71
CA THR A 107 0.69 17.28 -11.63
C THR A 107 1.65 17.64 -12.75
N PRO A 108 2.74 16.90 -13.02
CA PRO A 108 3.65 17.22 -14.11
C PRO A 108 2.95 17.11 -15.47
N LEU A 109 2.03 16.17 -15.66
CA LEU A 109 1.25 16.09 -16.89
C LEU A 109 0.40 17.36 -17.11
N GLY A 110 -0.27 17.85 -16.06
CA GLY A 110 -1.00 19.11 -16.11
C GLY A 110 -0.08 20.32 -16.36
N LEU A 111 1.13 20.30 -15.79
CA LEU A 111 2.14 21.35 -15.98
C LEU A 111 2.65 21.36 -17.43
N VAL A 112 2.89 20.18 -18.02
CA VAL A 112 3.22 20.01 -19.44
C VAL A 112 2.09 20.54 -20.34
N PHE A 113 0.83 20.21 -20.05
CA PHE A 113 -0.30 20.76 -20.82
C PHE A 113 -0.38 22.28 -20.72
N ARG A 114 -0.11 22.84 -19.53
CA ARG A 114 -0.04 24.30 -19.33
C ARG A 114 1.10 24.93 -20.13
N LEU A 115 2.28 24.31 -20.18
CA LEU A 115 3.42 24.80 -20.97
C LEU A 115 3.19 24.73 -22.48
N ILE A 116 2.48 23.70 -22.96
CA ILE A 116 2.11 23.54 -24.37
C ILE A 116 0.92 24.46 -24.76
N GLY A 117 0.32 25.16 -23.79
CA GLY A 117 -0.86 26.01 -24.02
C GLY A 117 -2.14 25.21 -24.28
N LYS A 118 -2.15 23.91 -23.98
CA LYS A 118 -3.30 23.03 -24.16
C LYS A 118 -4.17 23.10 -22.91
N ASP A 119 -5.37 23.66 -23.04
CA ASP A 119 -6.38 23.70 -21.98
C ASP A 119 -7.55 22.76 -22.33
N PRO A 120 -7.41 21.43 -22.14
CA PRO A 120 -8.47 20.48 -22.47
C PRO A 120 -9.71 20.63 -21.57
N LEU A 121 -9.62 21.42 -20.51
CA LEU A 121 -10.68 21.59 -19.52
C LEU A 121 -11.36 22.97 -19.64
N ASN A 122 -11.02 23.78 -20.65
CA ASN A 122 -11.56 25.13 -20.89
C ASN A 122 -11.63 25.95 -19.58
N ARG A 123 -10.54 25.93 -18.81
CA ARG A 123 -10.41 26.62 -17.52
C ARG A 123 -10.05 28.09 -17.68
N CYS A 124 -9.51 28.50 -18.82
CA CYS A 124 -9.27 29.90 -19.13
C CYS A 124 -10.59 30.68 -19.18
N PHE A 125 -10.65 31.77 -18.43
CA PHE A 125 -11.80 32.67 -18.41
C PHE A 125 -11.78 33.54 -19.67
N GLU A 126 -12.78 33.38 -20.52
CA GLU A 126 -13.03 34.17 -21.72
C GLU A 126 -14.09 35.24 -21.41
N SER A 127 -13.67 36.48 -21.18
CA SER A 127 -14.57 37.59 -20.81
C SER A 127 -15.54 38.00 -21.92
N ASP A 128 -15.23 37.65 -23.17
CA ASP A 128 -16.02 38.00 -24.36
C ASP A 128 -17.09 36.94 -24.70
N ARG A 129 -17.15 35.83 -23.95
CA ARG A 129 -18.21 34.83 -24.11
C ARG A 129 -19.50 35.27 -23.41
N GLN A 130 -20.60 35.21 -24.14
CA GLN A 130 -21.96 35.37 -23.58
C GLN A 130 -22.35 34.23 -22.63
N SER A 131 -21.74 33.04 -22.77
CA SER A 131 -22.08 31.85 -21.96
C SER A 131 -20.97 30.79 -22.00
N TYR A 132 -20.74 30.11 -20.86
CA TYR A 132 -19.85 28.95 -20.74
C TYR A 132 -20.58 27.60 -20.89
N TRP A 133 -21.89 27.62 -21.14
CA TRP A 133 -22.66 26.39 -21.36
C TRP A 133 -22.15 25.68 -22.63
N SER A 134 -21.82 24.40 -22.49
CA SER A 134 -21.53 23.53 -23.62
C SER A 134 -22.81 22.86 -24.11
N ASP A 135 -22.97 22.77 -25.43
CA ASP A 135 -24.15 22.13 -26.00
C ASP A 135 -24.26 20.68 -25.51
N PRO A 136 -25.44 20.26 -25.02
CA PRO A 136 -25.64 18.89 -24.63
C PRO A 136 -25.43 17.98 -25.85
N ARG A 137 -24.84 16.80 -25.62
CA ARG A 137 -24.69 15.81 -26.68
C ARG A 137 -26.05 15.57 -27.35
N PRO A 138 -26.09 15.38 -28.68
CA PRO A 138 -27.33 15.23 -29.42
C PRO A 138 -28.21 14.16 -28.76
N ARG A 139 -29.49 14.48 -28.59
CA ARG A 139 -30.47 13.58 -27.96
C ARG A 139 -30.41 12.23 -28.65
N ARG A 140 -29.94 11.22 -27.92
CA ARG A 140 -30.08 9.83 -28.36
C ARG A 140 -31.56 9.47 -28.35
N GLY A 141 -32.00 8.69 -29.33
CA GLY A 141 -33.37 8.18 -29.38
C GLY A 141 -33.72 7.43 -28.10
N LYS A 142 -35.01 7.38 -27.74
CA LYS A 142 -35.50 6.70 -26.51
C LYS A 142 -35.04 5.24 -26.45
N GLU A 143 -34.82 4.62 -27.60
CA GLU A 143 -34.25 3.28 -27.79
C GLU A 143 -32.88 3.09 -27.12
N SER A 144 -32.07 4.16 -27.01
CA SER A 144 -30.76 4.12 -26.36
C SER A 144 -30.84 3.84 -24.86
N TYR A 145 -31.96 4.11 -24.20
CA TYR A 145 -32.14 3.76 -22.79
C TYR A 145 -32.24 2.24 -22.58
N PHE A 146 -32.66 1.49 -23.61
CA PHE A 146 -32.76 0.03 -23.55
C PHE A 146 -31.45 -0.70 -23.88
N ARG A 147 -30.39 0.04 -24.27
CA ARG A 147 -29.07 -0.51 -24.62
C ARG A 147 -27.99 0.16 -23.76
N GLN A 148 -27.99 -0.19 -22.48
CA GLN A 148 -27.14 0.47 -21.47
C GLN A 148 -25.76 -0.21 -21.30
N PHE A 149 -25.57 -1.38 -21.90
CA PHE A 149 -24.32 -2.16 -21.89
C PHE A 149 -23.88 -2.50 -23.31
#